data_AF-A0A9X9L6M7-F1
#
_entry.id   AF-A0A9X9L6M7-F1
#
_cell.length_a   1.000
_cell.length_b   1.000
_cell.length_c   1.000
_cell.angle_alpha   90.00
_cell.angle_beta   90.00
_cell.angle_gamma   90.00
#
_symmetry.space_group_name_H-M   'P 1'
#
loop_
_entity.id
_entity.type
_entity.pdbx_description
1 polymer ?
#
loop_
_entity_poly.entity_id
_entity_poly.type
_entity_poly.pdbx_seq_one_letter_code
_entity_poly.pdbx_strand_id
1 'polypeptide(L)'
;MKINSHALIVQLLIYAETIYAVRPYLCPNDYTVTPERIEEALKIRWDYFFAQDVIEDGVLYRRFPIKYFANDYGSPRMNIYSVVTDEQRNILRVEYNVRQDFYECKEI
;
A
#
# COMPACT_ATOMS: atom_id res chain seq x y z
N MET A 1 -26.72 -26.65 27.47
CA MET A 1 -25.52 -25.79 27.58
C MET A 1 -25.88 -24.40 27.09
N LYS A 2 -25.81 -23.38 27.96
CA LYS A 2 -25.96 -21.98 27.55
C LYS A 2 -24.62 -21.52 27.00
N ILE A 3 -24.55 -21.31 25.69
CA ILE A 3 -23.41 -20.60 25.10
C ILE A 3 -23.52 -19.16 25.60
N ASN A 4 -22.56 -18.74 26.41
CA ASN A 4 -22.48 -17.37 26.93
C ASN A 4 -22.14 -16.43 25.77
N SER A 5 -23.16 -15.77 25.22
CA SER A 5 -23.11 -14.86 24.06
C SER A 5 -22.15 -13.68 24.21
N HIS A 6 -21.63 -13.43 25.42
CA HIS A 6 -20.78 -12.30 25.74
C HIS A 6 -19.30 -12.54 25.39
N ALA A 7 -18.83 -13.81 25.41
CA ALA A 7 -17.44 -14.12 25.07
C ALA A 7 -17.17 -13.97 23.56
N LEU A 8 -18.18 -14.23 22.72
CA LEU A 8 -18.06 -14.11 21.26
C LEU A 8 -17.99 -12.65 20.79
N ILE A 9 -18.69 -11.73 21.48
CA ILE A 9 -18.74 -10.31 21.11
C ILE A 9 -17.43 -9.60 21.48
N VAL A 10 -16.81 -9.95 22.61
CA VAL A 10 -15.53 -9.35 23.02
C VAL A 10 -14.37 -9.79 22.11
N GLN A 11 -14.40 -11.02 21.61
CA GLN A 11 -13.37 -11.51 20.66
C GLN A 11 -13.41 -10.80 19.30
N LEU A 12 -14.59 -10.34 18.84
CA LEU A 12 -14.72 -9.53 17.62
C LEU A 12 -14.18 -8.11 17.80
N LEU A 13 -14.28 -7.54 19.01
CA LEU A 13 -13.86 -6.16 19.29
C LEU A 13 -12.36 -6.00 19.51
N ILE A 14 -11.65 -7.03 20.00
CA ILE A 14 -10.19 -6.99 20.17
C ILE A 14 -9.46 -7.19 18.83
N TYR A 15 -10.09 -7.83 17.85
CA TYR A 15 -9.60 -7.84 16.46
C TYR A 15 -9.86 -6.52 15.71
N ALA A 16 -10.55 -5.56 16.34
CA ALA A 16 -10.76 -4.21 15.81
C ALA A 16 -9.70 -3.21 16.32
N GLU A 17 -8.50 -3.68 16.66
CA GLU A 17 -7.32 -2.82 16.78
C GLU A 17 -6.99 -2.24 15.39
N THR A 18 -7.60 -1.07 15.11
CA THR A 18 -7.22 -0.13 14.06
C THR A 18 -6.92 -0.75 12.70
N ILE A 19 -7.97 -1.26 12.04
CA ILE A 19 -7.94 -1.38 10.59
C ILE A 19 -7.96 0.06 10.05
N TYR A 20 -6.79 0.64 9.82
CA TYR A 20 -6.66 1.70 8.83
C TYR A 20 -7.07 1.07 7.51
N ALA A 21 -8.36 1.18 7.17
CA ALA A 21 -8.87 0.67 5.93
C ALA A 21 -8.10 1.38 4.82
N VAL A 22 -7.25 0.63 4.12
CA VAL A 22 -6.51 1.15 2.98
C VAL A 22 -7.55 1.63 1.96
N ARG A 23 -7.43 2.88 1.54
CA ARG A 23 -8.41 3.49 0.63
C ARG A 23 -8.00 3.29 -0.82
N PRO A 24 -8.96 3.31 -1.77
CA PRO A 24 -8.65 3.35 -3.19
C PRO A 24 -8.04 4.70 -3.61
N TYR A 25 -7.21 4.68 -4.65
CA TYR A 25 -6.58 5.87 -5.23
C TYR A 25 -6.85 5.93 -6.73
N LEU A 26 -7.29 7.08 -7.24
CA LEU A 26 -7.48 7.37 -8.66
C LEU A 26 -6.22 8.04 -9.22
N CYS A 27 -5.55 7.39 -10.17
CA CYS A 27 -4.36 7.92 -10.81
C CYS A 27 -4.69 8.78 -12.04
N PRO A 28 -3.76 9.64 -12.52
CA PRO A 28 -4.00 10.55 -13.66
C PRO A 28 -4.36 9.89 -14.99
N ASN A 29 -4.16 8.59 -15.12
CA ASN A 29 -4.54 7.79 -16.29
C ASN A 29 -5.92 7.12 -16.12
N ASP A 30 -6.75 7.64 -15.20
CA ASP A 30 -8.07 7.13 -14.83
C ASP A 30 -8.09 5.70 -14.27
N TYR A 31 -6.92 5.17 -13.91
CA TYR A 31 -6.83 3.87 -13.26
C TYR A 31 -7.05 4.00 -11.75
N THR A 32 -7.96 3.17 -11.21
CA THR A 32 -8.15 3.05 -9.77
C THR A 32 -7.25 1.95 -9.20
N VAL A 33 -6.29 2.35 -8.38
CA VAL A 33 -5.51 1.44 -7.55
C VAL A 33 -6.39 0.99 -6.38
N THR A 34 -6.67 -0.31 -6.29
CA THR A 34 -7.57 -0.85 -5.27
C THR A 34 -6.85 -1.07 -3.94
N PRO A 35 -7.59 -1.08 -2.81
CA PRO A 35 -7.03 -1.38 -1.49
C PRO A 35 -6.21 -2.67 -1.45
N GLU A 36 -6.72 -3.75 -2.05
CA GLU A 36 -6.07 -5.07 -2.02
C GLU A 36 -4.69 -5.04 -2.66
N ARG A 37 -4.52 -4.26 -3.74
CA ARG A 37 -3.23 -4.11 -4.43
C ARG A 37 -2.22 -3.32 -3.61
N ILE A 38 -2.69 -2.32 -2.89
CA ILE A 38 -1.85 -1.55 -1.96
C ILE A 38 -1.44 -2.46 -0.80
N GLU A 39 -2.36 -3.21 -0.22
CA GLU A 39 -2.06 -4.19 0.83
C GLU A 39 -1.04 -5.24 0.41
N GLU A 40 -1.14 -5.74 -0.84
CA GLU A 40 -0.13 -6.64 -1.40
C GLU A 40 1.26 -5.97 -1.49
N ALA A 41 1.33 -4.71 -1.90
CA ALA A 41 2.59 -3.96 -1.93
C ALA A 41 3.16 -3.71 -0.53
N LEU A 42 2.30 -3.47 0.48
CA LEU A 42 2.73 -3.28 1.87
C LEU A 42 3.31 -4.56 2.50
N LYS A 43 2.95 -5.75 1.98
CA LYS A 43 3.54 -7.04 2.41
C LYS A 43 4.98 -7.24 1.89
N ILE A 44 5.42 -6.46 0.91
CA ILE A 44 6.80 -6.53 0.38
C ILE A 44 7.76 -6.12 1.48
N ARG A 45 8.83 -6.88 1.72
CA ARG A 45 9.83 -6.53 2.75
C ARG A 45 10.52 -5.20 2.46
N TRP A 46 10.95 -4.52 3.52
CA TRP A 46 11.59 -3.20 3.42
C TRP A 46 12.87 -3.23 2.56
N ASP A 47 13.65 -4.30 2.70
CA ASP A 47 14.91 -4.57 2.00
C ASP A 47 14.72 -5.12 0.57
N TYR A 48 13.49 -5.15 0.06
CA TYR A 48 13.20 -5.74 -1.23
C TYR A 48 13.94 -5.01 -2.36
N PHE A 49 14.56 -5.79 -3.24
CA PHE A 49 15.46 -5.29 -4.28
C PHE A 49 14.81 -4.27 -5.23
N PHE A 50 13.50 -4.37 -5.47
CA PHE A 50 12.78 -3.42 -6.33
C PHE A 50 12.07 -2.28 -5.57
N ALA A 51 12.17 -2.23 -4.24
CA ALA A 51 11.76 -1.07 -3.48
C ALA A 51 12.84 0.01 -3.54
N GLN A 52 12.44 1.28 -3.63
CA GLN A 52 13.34 2.42 -3.85
C GLN A 52 13.31 3.39 -2.67
N ASP A 53 14.47 3.95 -2.32
CA ASP A 53 14.56 5.00 -1.32
C ASP A 53 14.02 6.32 -1.88
N VAL A 54 13.27 7.04 -1.07
CA VAL A 54 12.77 8.38 -1.36
C VAL A 54 13.14 9.25 -0.17
N ILE A 55 13.98 10.27 -0.37
CA ILE A 55 14.40 11.16 0.70
C ILE A 55 13.77 12.53 0.45
N GLU A 56 12.87 12.94 1.33
CA GLU A 56 12.17 14.22 1.29
C GLU A 56 12.40 14.93 2.64
N ASP A 57 12.91 16.16 2.61
CA ASP A 57 13.21 16.97 3.80
C ASP A 57 14.06 16.26 4.87
N GLY A 58 14.95 15.36 4.43
CA GLY A 58 15.83 14.58 5.32
C GLY A 58 15.16 13.37 5.97
N VAL A 59 13.89 13.10 5.65
CA VAL A 59 13.17 11.91 6.09
C VAL A 59 13.26 10.83 5.02
N LEU A 60 13.57 9.59 5.44
CA LEU A 60 13.61 8.43 4.55
C LEU A 60 12.23 7.79 4.44
N TYR A 61 11.75 7.73 3.21
CA TYR A 61 10.59 6.96 2.80
C TYR A 61 11.02 5.83 1.88
N ARG A 62 10.14 4.84 1.71
CA ARG A 62 10.32 3.77 0.72
C ARG A 62 9.16 3.70 -0.22
N ARG A 63 9.50 3.55 -1.50
CA ARG A 63 8.58 3.25 -2.58
C ARG A 63 8.52 1.75 -2.80
N PHE A 64 7.33 1.18 -2.65
CA PHE A 64 7.04 -0.22 -2.92
C PHE A 64 6.24 -0.36 -4.21
N PRO A 65 6.64 -1.25 -5.12
CA PRO A 65 5.91 -1.44 -6.37
C PRO A 65 4.58 -2.12 -6.14
N ILE A 66 3.54 -1.62 -6.81
CA ILE A 66 2.20 -2.21 -6.83
C ILE A 66 2.07 -3.06 -8.09
N LYS A 67 1.60 -4.29 -7.92
CA LYS A 67 1.32 -5.19 -9.04
C LYS A 67 0.22 -4.63 -9.92
N TYR A 68 0.50 -4.52 -11.20
CA TYR A 68 -0.51 -4.22 -12.19
C TYR A 68 -1.20 -5.50 -12.72
N PHE A 69 -0.42 -6.55 -12.97
CA PHE A 69 -0.88 -7.92 -13.25
C PHE A 69 -0.38 -8.95 -12.22
N ALA A 70 -0.98 -10.14 -12.22
CA ALA A 70 -0.71 -11.20 -11.22
C ALA A 70 0.78 -11.59 -11.10
N ASN A 71 1.58 -11.39 -12.16
CA ASN A 71 2.99 -11.80 -12.25
C ASN A 71 3.98 -10.61 -12.34
N ASP A 72 3.55 -9.37 -12.06
CA ASP A 72 4.27 -8.14 -12.42
C ASP A 72 5.35 -7.63 -11.44
N TYR A 73 5.97 -8.48 -10.62
CA TYR A 73 7.15 -8.03 -9.87
C TYR A 73 8.43 -7.93 -10.73
N GLY A 74 8.29 -7.91 -12.06
CA GLY A 74 9.39 -7.88 -13.02
C GLY A 74 9.87 -6.46 -13.30
N SER A 75 11.18 -6.24 -13.14
CA SER A 75 11.96 -5.04 -13.50
C SER A 75 11.45 -3.70 -12.91
N PRO A 76 12.29 -2.93 -12.18
CA PRO A 76 11.90 -1.65 -11.60
C PRO A 76 11.58 -0.59 -12.66
N ARG A 77 11.91 -0.87 -13.93
CA ARG A 77 11.61 -0.02 -15.10
C ARG A 77 10.17 -0.17 -15.60
N MET A 78 9.40 -1.13 -15.09
CA MET A 78 8.02 -1.42 -15.54
C MET A 78 6.98 -1.29 -14.43
N ASN A 79 7.38 -0.86 -13.21
CA ASN A 79 6.42 -0.62 -12.13
C ASN A 79 5.63 0.65 -12.44
N ILE A 80 4.43 0.46 -12.97
CA ILE A 80 3.52 1.55 -13.38
C ILE A 80 2.96 2.26 -12.15
N TYR A 81 2.78 1.56 -11.03
CA TYR A 81 2.23 2.11 -9.80
C TYR A 81 3.09 1.74 -8.60
N SER A 82 3.11 2.60 -7.59
CA SER A 82 3.81 2.34 -6.34
C SER A 82 3.13 3.02 -5.16
N VAL A 83 3.31 2.46 -3.97
CA VAL A 83 2.96 3.11 -2.71
C VAL A 83 4.23 3.60 -2.02
N VAL A 84 4.22 4.82 -1.53
CA VAL A 84 5.31 5.41 -0.75
C VAL A 84 4.91 5.38 0.73
N THR A 85 5.78 4.84 1.57
CA THR A 85 5.54 4.75 3.02
C THR A 85 6.72 5.22 3.84
N ASP A 86 6.48 5.58 5.09
CA ASP A 86 7.53 5.70 6.10
C ASP A 86 8.00 4.31 6.60
N GLU A 87 8.97 4.30 7.51
CA GLU A 87 9.52 3.09 8.15
C GLU A 87 8.47 2.29 8.93
N GLN A 88 7.42 2.95 9.43
CA GLN A 88 6.30 2.34 10.14
C GLN A 88 5.21 1.82 9.20
N ARG A 89 5.40 1.90 7.87
CA ARG A 89 4.44 1.51 6.83
C ARG A 89 3.18 2.37 6.77
N ASN A 90 3.21 3.59 7.30
CA ASN A 90 2.14 4.55 7.06
C ASN A 90 2.23 5.01 5.59
N ILE A 91 1.10 4.94 4.89
CA ILE A 91 1.01 5.39 3.50
C ILE A 91 1.14 6.90 3.47
N LEU A 92 2.16 7.40 2.77
CA LEU A 92 2.32 8.82 2.47
C LEU A 92 1.51 9.18 1.23
N ARG A 93 1.65 8.39 0.15
CA ARG A 93 0.96 8.59 -1.12
C ARG A 93 1.04 7.36 -2.02
N VAL A 94 0.19 7.33 -3.05
CA VAL A 94 0.26 6.39 -4.16
C VAL A 94 0.69 7.14 -5.41
N GLU A 95 1.59 6.57 -6.20
CA GLU A 95 2.18 7.20 -7.37
C GLU A 95 1.95 6.37 -8.63
N TYR A 96 1.79 7.06 -9.75
CA TYR A 96 1.80 6.55 -11.12
C TYR A 96 3.11 6.96 -11.81
N ASN A 97 3.87 6.00 -12.31
CA ASN A 97 5.15 6.23 -12.97
C ASN A 97 5.00 6.23 -14.50
N VAL A 98 5.43 7.32 -15.14
CA VAL A 98 5.57 7.41 -16.59
C VAL A 98 6.99 7.82 -16.93
N ARG A 99 7.75 6.93 -17.55
CA ARG A 99 9.11 7.23 -18.05
C ARG A 99 10.02 7.88 -16.99
N GLN A 100 9.94 7.43 -15.74
CA GLN A 100 10.69 7.93 -14.57
C GLN A 100 10.12 9.19 -13.90
N ASP A 101 9.06 9.78 -14.45
CA ASP A 101 8.29 10.81 -13.75
C ASP A 101 7.23 10.14 -12.87
N PHE A 102 7.08 10.65 -11.65
CA PHE A 102 6.12 10.14 -10.66
C PHE A 102 5.00 11.16 -10.48
N TYR A 103 3.76 10.72 -10.68
CA TYR A 103 2.56 11.53 -10.52
C TYR A 103 1.74 10.98 -9.36
N GLU A 104 1.34 11.85 -8.44
CA GLU A 104 0.53 11.46 -7.31
C GLU A 104 -0.89 11.07 -7.75
N CYS A 105 -1.38 9.93 -7.24
CA CYS A 105 -2.75 9.49 -7.37
C CYS A 105 -3.58 10.07 -6.24
N LYS A 106 -4.85 10.40 -6.50
CA LYS A 106 -5.75 11.02 -5.54
C LYS A 106 -6.54 9.96 -4.78
N GLU A 107 -6.54 10.02 -3.46
CA GLU A 107 -7.42 9.20 -2.62
C GLU A 107 -8.91 9.51 -2.92
N ILE A 108 -9.75 8.47 -3.01
CA ILE A 108 -11.19 8.57 -3.31
C ILE A 108 -12.07 7.81 -2.33
#